data_AF-A0A3D5L8A5-F1
#
_entry.id   AF-A0A3D5L8A5-F1
#
_cell.length_a   1.000
_cell.length_b   1.000
_cell.length_c   1.000
_cell.angle_alpha   90.00
_cell.angle_beta   90.00
_cell.angle_gamma   90.00
#
_symmetry.space_group_name_H-M   'P 1'
#
loop_
_entity.id
_entity.type
_entity.pdbx_description
1 polymer ?
#
loop_
_entity_poly.entity_id
_entity_poly.type
_entity_poly.pdbx_seq_one_letter_code
_entity_poly.pdbx_strand_id
1 'polypeptide(L)'
;MVKWLAAAGSFGALAGCSGELVPYAAERPIEISAAEQVILQDREAGRRFFMESVSAADREGRQEITVTGRESAFDTLVIAQMFPDVINISKTDLGTRSVNGELFSDCRIGFEWRGRAPDPGEEKVPGTGDQFGDEKDRASWKIGDVILRNVAGKVCRFRCIDDDYQDGSGNYGKRALFLAECVIRSDVESTYEERVLLSFGENNNYKKSRVRKWLGEQEENTVPDADFVYTGTVTAFTGRTETGDFAQTRMDGLRSCRLSYQECRDRFFLLSLEEAYRYREEIWNPEGKGSSYSRGFWLRTPAYETDEYGNFVYGNREYVVDLENGCLRQADVSDSGIGICPAFCLPQA
;
A
#
# COMPACT_ATOMS: atom_id res chain seq x y z
N MET A 1 68.77 20.84 20.49
CA MET A 1 68.02 20.62 19.23
C MET A 1 66.78 19.82 19.62
N VAL A 2 65.53 20.19 19.40
CA VAL A 2 64.83 21.16 18.52
C VAL A 2 63.59 21.62 19.34
N LYS A 3 63.49 22.90 19.73
CA LYS A 3 62.81 24.03 19.08
C LYS A 3 61.27 24.02 19.27
N TRP A 4 60.81 25.01 20.04
CA TRP A 4 59.42 25.43 20.24
C TRP A 4 58.78 25.98 18.95
N LEU A 5 57.45 25.86 18.84
CA LEU A 5 56.57 26.99 18.50
C LEU A 5 55.10 26.67 18.79
N ALA A 6 54.48 27.58 19.52
CA ALA A 6 53.07 27.66 19.86
C ALA A 6 52.29 28.52 18.85
N ALA A 7 50.96 28.34 18.80
CA ALA A 7 49.89 29.33 18.61
C ALA A 7 48.63 28.60 18.09
N ALA A 8 47.37 28.97 18.35
CA ALA A 8 46.69 29.84 19.31
C ALA A 8 45.17 29.69 19.05
N GLY A 9 44.33 29.90 20.07
CA GLY A 9 42.87 30.10 19.97
C GLY A 9 42.05 28.90 20.45
N SER A 10 41.68 28.74 21.74
CA SER A 10 40.71 29.50 22.56
C SER A 10 39.30 29.54 21.96
N PHE A 11 38.18 29.35 22.67
CA PHE A 11 37.79 28.95 24.03
C PHE A 11 36.24 28.90 24.00
N GLY A 12 35.57 28.14 24.87
CA GLY A 12 34.13 28.37 25.13
C GLY A 12 33.39 27.23 25.80
N ALA A 13 33.34 27.27 27.14
CA ALA A 13 32.70 26.29 28.01
C ALA A 13 31.19 26.54 28.23
N LEU A 14 30.54 25.50 28.76
CA LEU A 14 29.16 25.41 29.25
C LEU A 14 28.81 26.41 30.37
N ALA A 15 27.58 26.94 30.32
CA ALA A 15 26.71 27.35 31.45
C ALA A 15 25.30 27.55 30.84
N GLY A 16 24.16 27.05 31.32
CA GLY A 16 23.70 26.75 32.67
C GLY A 16 22.69 27.83 33.10
N CYS A 17 21.37 27.53 33.16
CA CYS A 17 20.35 28.32 33.90
C CYS A 17 19.10 27.48 34.21
N SER A 18 18.62 27.55 35.45
CA SER A 18 17.52 26.81 36.08
C SER A 18 16.29 27.69 36.41
N GLY A 19 15.09 27.08 36.49
CA GLY A 19 13.89 27.53 37.27
C GLY A 19 13.16 28.77 36.73
N GLU A 20 11.86 29.02 36.93
CA GLU A 20 10.96 28.75 38.07
C GLU A 20 9.46 28.98 37.70
N LEU A 21 8.52 28.52 38.54
CA LEU A 21 7.03 28.65 38.46
C LEU A 21 6.50 29.60 39.56
N VAL A 22 5.66 30.62 39.26
CA VAL A 22 4.75 31.30 40.25
C VAL A 22 3.50 31.92 39.53
N PRO A 23 2.29 32.00 40.16
CA PRO A 23 0.98 31.96 39.49
C PRO A 23 0.07 33.22 39.60
N TYR A 24 -1.11 33.12 38.98
CA TYR A 24 -2.46 33.64 39.37
C TYR A 24 -3.10 34.83 38.59
N ALA A 25 -4.17 34.45 37.86
CA ALA A 25 -5.45 35.12 37.55
C ALA A 25 -5.50 36.59 37.08
N ALA A 26 -6.02 36.82 35.86
CA ALA A 26 -7.33 37.45 35.63
C ALA A 26 -7.64 37.52 34.12
N GLU A 27 -8.89 37.18 33.80
CA GLU A 27 -9.67 37.61 32.63
C GLU A 27 -9.22 37.15 31.23
N ARG A 28 -9.95 36.14 30.73
CA ARG A 28 -10.05 35.78 29.31
C ARG A 28 -10.61 36.94 28.49
N PRO A 29 -9.95 37.29 27.38
CA PRO A 29 -10.52 37.15 26.05
C PRO A 29 -9.96 35.88 25.43
N ILE A 30 -10.77 35.18 24.64
CA ILE A 30 -10.47 33.90 23.99
C ILE A 30 -9.04 33.90 23.44
N GLU A 31 -8.13 33.23 24.14
CA GLU A 31 -6.80 32.93 23.63
C GLU A 31 -7.03 32.01 22.43
N ILE A 32 -6.76 32.53 21.25
CA ILE A 32 -6.35 31.72 20.11
C ILE A 32 -5.16 30.93 20.63
N SER A 33 -5.41 29.69 21.02
CA SER A 33 -4.41 28.75 21.51
C SER A 33 -3.17 28.90 20.65
N ALA A 34 -2.08 29.34 21.27
CA ALA A 34 -0.76 29.42 20.68
C ALA A 34 -0.20 28.01 20.46
N ALA A 35 -0.90 27.21 19.66
CA ALA A 35 -0.29 26.15 18.90
C ALA A 35 0.67 26.84 17.92
N GLU A 36 1.92 26.40 17.89
CA GLU A 36 2.91 26.85 16.91
C GLU A 36 2.24 27.04 15.55
N GLN A 37 2.24 28.26 15.02
CA GLN A 37 1.66 28.52 13.71
C GLN A 37 2.51 27.78 12.67
N VAL A 38 2.06 26.59 12.29
CA VAL A 38 2.72 25.75 11.29
C VAL A 38 2.62 26.47 9.95
N ILE A 39 3.75 26.98 9.45
CA ILE A 39 3.84 27.59 8.12
C ILE A 39 4.13 26.48 7.11
N LEU A 40 3.14 26.13 6.29
CA LEU A 40 3.29 25.09 5.28
C LEU A 40 4.04 25.63 4.06
N GLN A 41 5.24 25.11 3.85
CA GLN A 41 6.18 25.55 2.82
C GLN A 41 5.92 24.89 1.46
N ASP A 42 5.45 23.64 1.45
CA ASP A 42 5.23 22.86 0.24
C ASP A 42 4.03 21.91 0.36
N ARG A 43 3.70 21.24 -0.75
CA ARG A 43 2.54 20.34 -0.87
C ARG A 43 2.68 19.09 0.01
N GLU A 44 3.88 18.62 0.30
CA GLU A 44 4.10 17.44 1.15
C GLU A 44 3.89 17.78 2.63
N ALA A 45 4.41 18.93 3.07
CA ALA A 45 4.11 19.51 4.38
C ALA A 45 2.60 19.76 4.55
N GLY A 46 1.95 20.27 3.50
CA GLY A 46 0.48 20.39 3.40
C GLY A 46 -0.25 19.09 3.70
N ARG A 47 0.16 18.00 3.03
CA ARG A 47 -0.45 16.68 3.16
C ARG A 47 -0.26 16.08 4.55
N ARG A 48 0.95 16.17 5.11
CA ARG A 48 1.24 15.67 6.47
C ARG A 48 0.41 16.41 7.51
N PHE A 49 0.34 17.73 7.42
CA PHE A 49 -0.46 18.55 8.33
C PHE A 49 -1.94 18.19 8.30
N PHE A 50 -2.53 18.01 7.11
CA PHE A 50 -3.92 17.56 7.00
C PHE A 50 -4.11 16.13 7.50
N MET A 51 -3.15 15.24 7.26
CA MET A 51 -3.22 13.87 7.77
C MET A 51 -3.28 13.84 9.30
N GLU A 52 -2.42 14.61 9.96
CA GLU A 52 -2.39 14.69 11.44
C GLU A 52 -3.61 15.42 11.99
N SER A 53 -3.90 16.62 11.49
CA SER A 53 -4.94 17.49 12.03
C SER A 53 -6.35 16.96 11.81
N VAL A 54 -6.62 16.38 10.64
CA VAL A 54 -7.96 15.82 10.33
C VAL A 54 -8.15 14.52 11.10
N SER A 55 -7.15 13.63 11.17
CA SER A 55 -7.25 12.38 11.95
C SER A 55 -7.52 12.61 13.44
N ALA A 56 -6.96 13.69 14.00
CA ALA A 56 -7.13 14.03 15.40
C ALA A 56 -8.43 14.80 15.71
N ALA A 57 -9.15 15.26 14.68
CA ALA A 57 -10.36 16.05 14.87
C ALA A 57 -11.55 15.19 15.32
N ASP A 58 -12.42 15.77 16.15
CA ASP A 58 -13.62 15.09 16.64
C ASP A 58 -14.51 14.68 15.47
N ARG A 59 -15.19 13.55 15.61
CA ARG A 59 -16.13 13.00 14.64
C ARG A 59 -17.53 13.56 14.79
N GLU A 60 -17.80 14.32 15.83
CA GLU A 60 -19.06 15.00 16.03
C GLU A 60 -19.04 16.44 15.50
N GLY A 61 -20.01 16.78 14.65
CA GLY A 61 -20.21 18.14 14.17
C GLY A 61 -19.14 18.66 13.20
N ARG A 62 -19.18 19.98 12.96
CA ARG A 62 -18.28 20.67 12.04
C ARG A 62 -16.98 21.05 12.71
N GLN A 63 -15.88 20.56 12.14
CA GLN A 63 -14.52 20.84 12.54
C GLN A 63 -13.96 21.99 11.70
N GLU A 64 -13.21 22.88 12.33
CA GLU A 64 -12.54 24.00 11.66
C GLU A 64 -11.06 24.03 12.05
N ILE A 65 -10.17 23.99 11.06
CA ILE A 65 -8.73 24.14 11.24
C ILE A 65 -8.26 25.42 10.55
N THR A 66 -7.39 26.18 11.21
CA THR A 66 -6.77 27.36 10.62
C THR A 66 -5.36 27.01 10.17
N VAL A 67 -5.00 27.44 8.97
CA VAL A 67 -3.73 27.07 8.36
C VAL A 67 -3.10 28.25 7.63
N THR A 68 -1.78 28.38 7.74
CA THR A 68 -0.98 29.41 7.07
C THR A 68 0.06 28.79 6.17
N GLY A 69 0.15 29.24 4.92
CA GLY A 69 1.02 28.58 3.94
C GLY A 69 0.90 29.19 2.56
N ARG A 70 1.70 28.69 1.61
CA ARG A 70 1.60 29.11 0.21
C ARG A 70 0.33 28.53 -0.41
N GLU A 71 -0.28 29.23 -1.35
CA GLU A 71 -1.53 28.78 -2.00
C GLU A 71 -1.38 27.39 -2.65
N SER A 72 -0.19 27.08 -3.19
CA SER A 72 0.17 25.77 -3.76
C SER A 72 0.30 24.64 -2.73
N ALA A 73 0.38 24.96 -1.43
CA ALA A 73 0.45 23.99 -0.33
C ALA A 73 -0.94 23.54 0.15
N PHE A 74 -2.01 24.20 -0.31
CA PHE A 74 -3.38 23.99 0.16
C PHE A 74 -4.31 23.46 -0.93
N ASP A 75 -4.39 22.14 -1.01
CA ASP A 75 -5.37 21.48 -1.86
C ASP A 75 -6.40 20.75 -0.99
N THR A 76 -7.56 21.37 -0.76
CA THR A 76 -8.62 20.78 0.07
C THR A 76 -9.21 19.51 -0.54
N LEU A 77 -9.02 19.26 -1.84
CA LEU A 77 -9.38 17.98 -2.45
C LEU A 77 -8.58 16.83 -1.85
N VAL A 78 -7.37 17.11 -1.36
CA VAL A 78 -6.53 16.10 -0.72
C VAL A 78 -7.14 15.63 0.61
N ILE A 79 -7.93 16.46 1.29
CA ILE A 79 -8.65 16.03 2.50
C ILE A 79 -9.70 14.98 2.16
N ALA A 80 -10.51 15.19 1.12
CA ALA A 80 -11.48 14.19 0.64
C ALA A 80 -10.80 12.90 0.17
N GLN A 81 -9.60 13.01 -0.43
CA GLN A 81 -8.83 11.85 -0.90
C GLN A 81 -8.23 11.05 0.26
N MET A 82 -7.76 11.70 1.32
CA MET A 82 -7.16 11.05 2.48
C MET A 82 -8.21 10.53 3.47
N PHE A 83 -9.35 11.20 3.56
CA PHE A 83 -10.42 10.92 4.51
C PHE A 83 -11.77 10.83 3.78
N PRO A 84 -12.13 9.64 3.24
CA PRO A 84 -13.36 9.46 2.47
C PRO A 84 -14.63 9.71 3.29
N ASP A 85 -14.55 9.53 4.61
CA ASP A 85 -15.64 9.80 5.56
C ASP A 85 -15.77 11.29 5.89
N VAL A 86 -14.88 12.15 5.38
CA VAL A 86 -14.97 13.59 5.56
C VAL A 86 -15.79 14.23 4.45
N ILE A 87 -16.82 14.95 4.84
CA ILE A 87 -17.80 15.64 3.99
C ILE A 87 -17.83 17.14 4.30
N ASN A 88 -18.56 17.91 3.50
CA ASN A 88 -18.79 19.36 3.69
C ASN A 88 -17.49 20.18 3.82
N ILE A 89 -16.45 19.78 3.07
CA ILE A 89 -15.15 20.45 3.06
C ILE A 89 -15.29 21.84 2.43
N SER A 90 -14.79 22.85 3.13
CA SER A 90 -14.83 24.25 2.70
C SER A 90 -13.50 24.93 3.01
N LYS A 91 -13.12 25.90 2.18
CA LYS A 91 -11.96 26.78 2.38
C LYS A 91 -12.46 28.21 2.45
N THR A 92 -12.12 28.93 3.51
CA THR A 92 -12.39 30.36 3.66
C THR A 92 -11.06 31.10 3.77
N ASP A 93 -10.81 32.06 2.89
CA ASP A 93 -9.60 32.88 2.98
C ASP A 93 -9.76 33.93 4.09
N LEU A 94 -8.82 33.97 5.02
CA LEU A 94 -8.81 34.86 6.18
C LEU A 94 -7.91 36.09 5.97
N GLY A 95 -6.99 36.03 5.00
CA GLY A 95 -6.10 37.13 4.66
C GLY A 95 -4.78 36.65 4.07
N THR A 96 -3.89 37.60 3.77
CA THR A 96 -2.51 37.33 3.36
C THR A 96 -1.55 38.12 4.23
N ARG A 97 -0.39 37.54 4.51
CA ARG A 97 0.68 38.19 5.28
C ARG A 97 2.03 37.96 4.64
N SER A 98 2.90 38.97 4.72
CA SER A 98 4.29 38.86 4.28
C SER A 98 5.17 38.42 5.45
N VAL A 99 5.87 37.30 5.30
CA VAL A 99 6.86 36.81 6.26
C VAL A 99 8.19 36.70 5.51
N ASN A 100 9.21 37.43 5.98
CA ASN A 100 10.54 37.47 5.35
C ASN A 100 10.55 37.83 3.84
N GLY A 101 9.58 38.64 3.40
CA GLY A 101 9.44 39.06 2.00
C GLY A 101 8.65 38.09 1.11
N GLU A 102 8.18 36.97 1.66
CA GLU A 102 7.34 36.00 0.97
C GLU A 102 5.88 36.08 1.45
N LEU A 103 4.94 35.98 0.51
CA LEU A 103 3.51 36.07 0.79
C LEU A 103 2.95 34.69 1.16
N PHE A 104 2.28 34.63 2.32
CA PHE A 104 1.55 33.48 2.80
C PHE A 104 0.07 33.81 2.94
N SER A 105 -0.78 32.83 2.64
CA SER A 105 -2.22 32.94 2.79
C SER A 105 -2.65 32.25 4.08
N ASP A 106 -3.49 32.93 4.85
CA ASP A 106 -4.18 32.38 6.01
C ASP A 106 -5.56 31.89 5.56
N CYS A 107 -5.83 30.60 5.76
CA CYS A 107 -7.08 29.99 5.37
C CYS A 107 -7.69 29.24 6.56
N ARG A 108 -9.02 29.24 6.62
CA ARG A 108 -9.79 28.34 7.49
C ARG A 108 -10.39 27.23 6.66
N ILE A 109 -10.16 26.00 7.08
CA ILE A 109 -10.69 24.82 6.41
C ILE A 109 -11.71 24.18 7.34
N GLY A 110 -12.97 24.14 6.89
CA GLY A 110 -14.07 23.52 7.62
C GLY A 110 -14.43 22.17 7.01
N PHE A 111 -14.70 21.16 7.83
CA PHE A 111 -15.09 19.82 7.38
C PHE A 111 -15.93 19.09 8.44
N GLU A 112 -16.66 18.05 8.04
CA GLU A 112 -17.52 17.25 8.93
C GLU A 112 -17.25 15.76 8.69
N TRP A 113 -17.36 14.93 9.72
CA TRP A 113 -17.32 13.49 9.55
C TRP A 113 -18.72 12.95 9.26
N ARG A 114 -18.82 12.01 8.32
CA ARG A 114 -20.06 11.30 8.01
C ARG A 114 -20.48 10.49 9.26
N GLY A 115 -21.66 10.78 9.79
CA GLY A 115 -22.15 10.18 11.04
C GLY A 115 -22.18 8.65 10.99
N ARG A 116 -21.76 8.01 12.09
CA ARG A 116 -21.79 6.55 12.30
C ARG A 116 -23.25 6.08 12.45
N ALA A 117 -23.67 5.08 11.67
CA ALA A 117 -24.92 4.36 11.93
C ALA A 117 -24.78 3.51 13.22
N PRO A 118 -25.78 3.49 14.13
CA PRO A 118 -25.77 2.59 15.29
C PRO A 118 -25.97 1.13 14.83
N ASP A 119 -25.37 0.18 15.55
CA ASP A 119 -25.51 -1.27 15.32
C ASP A 119 -26.99 -1.72 15.31
N PRO A 120 -27.40 -2.65 14.42
CA PRO A 120 -28.78 -3.10 14.34
C PRO A 120 -29.07 -4.11 15.44
N GLY A 121 -29.60 -3.63 16.56
CA GLY A 121 -30.20 -4.43 17.61
C GLY A 121 -31.40 -3.70 18.21
N GLU A 122 -32.58 -4.29 18.03
CA GLU A 122 -33.90 -3.98 18.61
C GLU A 122 -34.88 -3.12 17.79
N GLU A 123 -36.14 -3.59 17.83
CA GLU A 123 -37.20 -3.44 16.84
C GLU A 123 -37.99 -2.10 16.84
N LYS A 124 -38.50 -1.79 15.63
CA LYS A 124 -39.79 -1.16 15.22
C LYS A 124 -40.08 0.32 15.55
N VAL A 125 -40.19 1.12 14.48
CA VAL A 125 -41.38 1.97 14.19
C VAL A 125 -41.50 2.19 12.66
N PRO A 126 -42.70 2.11 12.03
CA PRO A 126 -42.85 2.34 10.60
C PRO A 126 -43.11 3.81 10.28
N GLY A 127 -42.54 4.27 9.16
CA GLY A 127 -42.98 5.46 8.44
C GLY A 127 -42.06 6.67 8.60
N THR A 128 -41.20 6.87 7.61
CA THR A 128 -40.98 8.15 6.92
C THR A 128 -40.02 7.84 5.77
N GLY A 129 -40.52 7.97 4.54
CA GLY A 129 -39.66 7.84 3.37
C GLY A 129 -38.75 9.05 3.28
N ASP A 130 -37.48 8.82 2.97
CA ASP A 130 -36.69 9.73 2.15
C ASP A 130 -35.48 8.98 1.58
N GLN A 131 -35.52 8.82 0.25
CA GLN A 131 -34.39 9.07 -0.66
C GLN A 131 -33.02 8.53 -0.24
N PHE A 132 -32.92 7.21 -0.11
CA PHE A 132 -31.66 6.53 -0.39
C PHE A 132 -31.83 5.82 -1.73
N GLY A 133 -30.95 6.15 -2.67
CA GLY A 133 -30.86 5.45 -3.95
C GLY A 133 -30.81 3.95 -3.72
N ASP A 134 -31.50 3.23 -4.59
CA ASP A 134 -31.58 1.77 -4.61
C ASP A 134 -30.19 1.12 -4.41
N GLU A 135 -30.18 -0.18 -4.07
CA GLU A 135 -29.05 -1.13 -4.04
C GLU A 135 -28.11 -1.16 -5.28
N LYS A 136 -28.16 -0.16 -6.16
CA LYS A 136 -27.50 -0.02 -7.46
C LYS A 136 -26.17 0.74 -7.49
N ASP A 137 -25.66 1.24 -6.37
CA ASP A 137 -24.40 2.00 -6.33
C ASP A 137 -23.20 1.18 -5.78
N ARG A 138 -23.18 -0.15 -5.99
CA ARG A 138 -21.90 -0.87 -5.99
C ARG A 138 -21.17 -0.47 -7.27
N ALA A 139 -20.02 0.18 -7.14
CA ALA A 139 -19.19 0.55 -8.27
C ALA A 139 -18.90 -0.69 -9.13
N SER A 140 -19.37 -0.69 -10.38
CA SER A 140 -18.99 -1.70 -11.34
C SER A 140 -17.56 -1.42 -11.78
N TRP A 141 -16.59 -2.18 -11.28
CA TRP A 141 -15.20 -2.07 -11.70
C TRP A 141 -15.07 -2.39 -13.19
N LYS A 142 -14.12 -1.71 -13.84
CA LYS A 142 -13.75 -1.91 -15.23
C LYS A 142 -12.27 -2.15 -15.36
N ILE A 143 -11.88 -2.95 -16.34
CA ILE A 143 -10.48 -3.11 -16.73
C ILE A 143 -9.87 -1.73 -16.99
N GLY A 144 -8.74 -1.45 -16.35
CA GLY A 144 -8.07 -0.16 -16.39
C GLY A 144 -8.36 0.75 -15.20
N ASP A 145 -9.38 0.47 -14.37
CA ASP A 145 -9.60 1.21 -13.13
C ASP A 145 -8.41 1.09 -12.20
N VAL A 146 -8.08 2.16 -11.48
CA VAL A 146 -6.88 2.25 -10.66
C VAL A 146 -7.22 2.61 -9.22
N ILE A 147 -6.59 1.91 -8.28
CA ILE A 147 -6.68 2.18 -6.84
C ILE A 147 -5.27 2.33 -6.27
N LEU A 148 -5.11 3.25 -5.34
CA LEU A 148 -3.86 3.45 -4.59
C LEU A 148 -3.99 2.81 -3.21
N ARG A 149 -3.04 1.97 -2.82
CA ARG A 149 -2.97 1.37 -1.47
C ARG A 149 -1.60 1.60 -0.86
N ASN A 150 -1.54 1.70 0.46
CA ASN A 150 -0.28 1.73 1.19
C ASN A 150 0.16 0.29 1.48
N VAL A 151 1.33 -0.12 0.99
CA VAL A 151 1.96 -1.41 1.28
C VAL A 151 3.29 -1.13 1.97
N ALA A 152 3.44 -1.57 3.23
CA ALA A 152 4.65 -1.35 4.04
C ALA A 152 5.16 0.11 4.02
N GLY A 153 4.25 1.06 4.21
CA GLY A 153 4.56 2.49 4.25
C GLY A 153 4.71 3.17 2.88
N LYS A 154 4.61 2.42 1.77
CA LYS A 154 4.78 2.94 0.40
C LYS A 154 3.46 2.91 -0.35
N VAL A 155 3.16 3.98 -1.08
CA VAL A 155 1.97 4.03 -1.94
C VAL A 155 2.24 3.21 -3.20
N CYS A 156 1.44 2.16 -3.41
CA CYS A 156 1.45 1.30 -4.58
C CYS A 156 0.17 1.52 -5.39
N ARG A 157 0.32 1.53 -6.71
CA ARG A 157 -0.78 1.64 -7.67
C ARG A 157 -1.22 0.25 -8.11
N PHE A 158 -2.52 0.00 -8.08
CA PHE A 158 -3.13 -1.27 -8.47
C PHE A 158 -4.14 -1.02 -9.58
N ARG A 159 -4.03 -1.77 -10.67
CA ARG A 159 -4.94 -1.67 -11.82
C ARG A 159 -5.85 -2.89 -11.88
N CYS A 160 -7.13 -2.67 -12.17
CA CYS A 160 -8.06 -3.71 -12.52
C CYS A 160 -7.64 -4.33 -13.86
N ILE A 161 -7.31 -5.62 -13.86
CA ILE A 161 -6.88 -6.37 -15.05
C ILE A 161 -7.91 -7.42 -15.51
N ASP A 162 -8.90 -7.68 -14.67
CA ASP A 162 -10.02 -8.58 -14.95
C ASP A 162 -11.21 -8.12 -14.10
N ASP A 163 -12.31 -7.71 -14.73
CA ASP A 163 -13.53 -7.23 -14.04
C ASP A 163 -14.57 -8.35 -13.78
N ASP A 164 -14.24 -9.60 -14.13
CA ASP A 164 -15.02 -10.82 -13.87
C ASP A 164 -14.10 -12.00 -13.47
N TYR A 165 -13.21 -11.74 -12.52
CA TYR A 165 -12.18 -12.67 -12.10
C TYR A 165 -12.76 -13.94 -11.48
N GLN A 166 -12.31 -15.09 -12.00
CA GLN A 166 -12.64 -16.41 -11.50
C GLN A 166 -11.42 -17.06 -10.83
N ASP A 167 -11.56 -17.34 -9.54
CA ASP A 167 -10.55 -18.07 -8.79
C ASP A 167 -10.56 -19.58 -9.12
N GLY A 168 -9.50 -20.29 -8.73
CA GLY A 168 -9.33 -21.71 -9.02
C GLY A 168 -10.37 -22.65 -8.40
N SER A 169 -11.27 -22.16 -7.53
CA SER A 169 -12.33 -22.96 -6.92
C SER A 169 -13.59 -23.09 -7.78
N GLY A 170 -13.70 -22.30 -8.84
CA GLY A 170 -14.89 -22.27 -9.70
C GLY A 170 -16.13 -21.66 -9.02
N ASN A 171 -15.96 -20.98 -7.88
CA ASN A 171 -17.04 -20.23 -7.24
C ASN A 171 -17.31 -18.92 -7.99
N TYR A 172 -18.52 -18.82 -8.54
CA TYR A 172 -19.03 -17.65 -9.27
C TYR A 172 -19.45 -16.53 -8.30
N GLY A 173 -18.47 -15.87 -7.68
CA GLY A 173 -18.69 -14.56 -7.09
C GLY A 173 -18.09 -13.52 -8.03
N LYS A 174 -18.92 -12.70 -8.69
CA LYS A 174 -18.42 -11.61 -9.54
C LYS A 174 -17.47 -10.77 -8.71
N ARG A 175 -16.22 -10.64 -9.16
CA ARG A 175 -15.20 -9.83 -8.49
C ARG A 175 -14.21 -9.30 -9.51
N ALA A 176 -13.60 -8.18 -9.21
CA ALA A 176 -12.58 -7.57 -10.04
C ALA A 176 -11.19 -7.82 -9.46
N LEU A 177 -10.26 -8.31 -10.28
CA LEU A 177 -8.86 -8.55 -9.93
C LEU A 177 -8.04 -7.29 -10.15
N PHE A 178 -7.42 -6.82 -9.07
CA PHE A 178 -6.48 -5.72 -9.08
C PHE A 178 -5.05 -6.24 -8.92
N LEU A 179 -4.17 -5.91 -9.87
CA LEU A 179 -2.75 -6.27 -9.85
C LEU A 179 -1.89 -5.03 -9.58
N ALA A 180 -0.86 -5.18 -8.74
CA ALA A 180 0.12 -4.12 -8.52
C ALA A 180 0.83 -3.76 -9.82
N GLU A 181 0.94 -2.46 -10.10
CA GLU A 181 1.70 -1.98 -11.26
C GLU A 181 3.16 -1.74 -10.94
N CYS A 182 3.62 -2.10 -9.73
CA CYS A 182 5.02 -2.03 -9.34
C CYS A 182 5.51 -3.35 -8.76
N VAL A 183 6.78 -3.66 -8.96
CA VAL A 183 7.45 -4.74 -8.21
C VAL A 183 7.92 -4.18 -6.87
N ILE A 184 7.32 -4.68 -5.79
CA ILE A 184 7.79 -4.44 -4.43
C ILE A 184 9.11 -5.17 -4.27
N ARG A 185 10.17 -4.43 -3.95
CA ARG A 185 11.52 -4.98 -3.80
C ARG A 185 11.60 -5.95 -2.63
N SER A 186 12.45 -6.97 -2.75
CA SER A 186 12.70 -7.93 -1.66
C SER A 186 13.29 -7.29 -0.41
N ASP A 187 13.92 -6.11 -0.52
CA ASP A 187 14.46 -5.34 0.61
C ASP A 187 13.45 -4.35 1.21
N VAL A 188 12.14 -4.54 0.98
CA VAL A 188 11.07 -3.62 1.43
C VAL A 188 11.09 -3.34 2.93
N GLU A 189 11.46 -4.34 3.74
CA GLU A 189 11.56 -4.25 5.20
C GLU A 189 12.93 -3.76 5.70
N SER A 190 13.87 -3.46 4.80
CA SER A 190 15.19 -2.96 5.20
C SER A 190 15.08 -1.55 5.78
N THR A 191 15.79 -1.32 6.88
CA THR A 191 15.99 0.00 7.47
C THR A 191 17.41 0.49 7.16
N TYR A 192 17.77 1.68 7.67
CA TYR A 192 19.16 2.15 7.60
C TYR A 192 20.13 1.27 8.41
N GLU A 193 19.62 0.63 9.48
CA GLU A 193 20.43 -0.13 10.44
C GLU A 193 20.48 -1.63 10.12
N GLU A 194 19.41 -2.16 9.52
CA GLU A 194 19.28 -3.58 9.25
C GLU A 194 18.81 -3.85 7.82
N ARG A 195 19.58 -4.69 7.11
CA ARG A 195 19.20 -5.18 5.79
C ARG A 195 18.40 -6.46 5.92
N VAL A 196 17.09 -6.35 5.69
CA VAL A 196 16.14 -7.47 5.71
C VAL A 196 15.75 -7.81 4.28
N LEU A 197 15.99 -9.07 3.87
CA LEU A 197 15.63 -9.58 2.55
C LEU A 197 14.48 -10.60 2.67
N LEU A 198 13.40 -10.32 1.96
CA LEU A 198 12.22 -11.16 1.84
C LEU A 198 12.40 -12.09 0.63
N SER A 199 12.91 -13.28 0.90
CA SER A 199 12.92 -14.40 -0.06
C SER A 199 11.57 -15.12 -0.06
N PHE A 200 11.35 -16.03 -1.00
CA PHE A 200 10.07 -16.77 -1.09
C PHE A 200 9.75 -17.54 0.20
N GLY A 201 10.66 -18.39 0.65
CA GLY A 201 10.48 -19.24 1.82
C GLY A 201 11.61 -20.24 2.00
N GLU A 202 11.41 -21.21 2.90
CA GLU A 202 12.34 -22.36 3.08
C GLU A 202 12.25 -23.38 1.94
N ASN A 203 11.08 -23.47 1.32
CA ASN A 203 10.79 -24.30 0.13
C ASN A 203 9.70 -23.61 -0.71
N ASN A 204 9.31 -24.26 -1.81
CA ASN A 204 8.31 -23.76 -2.76
C ASN A 204 6.85 -24.01 -2.32
N ASN A 205 6.59 -24.20 -1.02
CA ASN A 205 5.23 -24.31 -0.50
C ASN A 205 4.63 -22.93 -0.23
N TYR A 206 3.85 -22.39 -1.17
CA TYR A 206 3.21 -21.08 -1.03
C TYR A 206 2.42 -20.92 0.28
N LYS A 207 1.66 -21.94 0.70
CA LYS A 207 0.83 -21.90 1.93
C LYS A 207 1.66 -21.59 3.18
N LYS A 208 2.92 -22.01 3.22
CA LYS A 208 3.87 -21.81 4.32
C LYS A 208 5.00 -20.81 3.98
N SER A 209 4.92 -20.14 2.84
CA SER A 209 5.97 -19.25 2.35
C SER A 209 6.10 -17.99 3.21
N ARG A 210 7.31 -17.42 3.26
CA ARG A 210 7.58 -16.15 3.93
C ARG A 210 6.86 -15.01 3.23
N VAL A 211 6.80 -15.03 1.89
CA VAL A 211 6.10 -14.00 1.11
C VAL A 211 4.60 -14.01 1.41
N ARG A 212 3.94 -15.17 1.43
CA ARG A 212 2.51 -15.25 1.80
C ARG A 212 2.26 -14.73 3.21
N LYS A 213 3.12 -15.12 4.17
CA LYS A 213 3.01 -14.62 5.54
C LYS A 213 3.11 -13.09 5.58
N TRP A 214 4.10 -12.51 4.91
CA TRP A 214 4.27 -11.06 4.84
C TRP A 214 3.06 -10.37 4.20
N LEU A 215 2.52 -10.90 3.08
CA LEU A 215 1.30 -10.37 2.46
C LEU A 215 0.10 -10.39 3.43
N GLY A 216 -0.05 -11.46 4.20
CA GLY A 216 -1.08 -11.59 5.24
C GLY A 216 -0.90 -10.60 6.40
N GLU A 217 0.32 -10.17 6.70
CA GLU A 217 0.57 -9.11 7.69
C GLU A 217 0.18 -7.72 7.15
N GLN A 218 0.16 -7.53 5.82
CA GLN A 218 -0.22 -6.26 5.18
C GLN A 218 -1.73 -6.13 4.92
N GLU A 219 -2.49 -7.24 4.91
CA GLU A 219 -3.83 -7.26 4.31
C GLU A 219 -4.85 -6.34 5.00
N GLU A 220 -4.81 -6.23 6.34
CA GLU A 220 -5.77 -5.43 7.11
C GLU A 220 -5.62 -3.93 6.83
N ASN A 221 -4.38 -3.47 6.65
CA ASN A 221 -4.08 -2.07 6.37
C ASN A 221 -4.13 -1.75 4.87
N THR A 222 -3.78 -2.72 4.01
CA THR A 222 -3.66 -2.50 2.57
C THR A 222 -5.00 -2.72 1.86
N VAL A 223 -5.69 -3.81 2.18
CA VAL A 223 -6.88 -4.28 1.45
C VAL A 223 -7.98 -4.80 2.38
N PRO A 224 -8.44 -4.00 3.37
CA PRO A 224 -9.46 -4.44 4.33
C PRO A 224 -10.79 -4.84 3.66
N ASP A 225 -11.09 -4.23 2.52
CA ASP A 225 -12.28 -4.38 1.69
C ASP A 225 -12.17 -5.44 0.60
N ALA A 226 -11.05 -6.17 0.51
CA ALA A 226 -10.87 -7.25 -0.45
C ALA A 226 -11.54 -8.55 -0.02
N ASP A 227 -12.03 -9.29 -1.02
CA ASP A 227 -12.61 -10.60 -0.84
C ASP A 227 -11.53 -11.67 -0.58
N PHE A 228 -11.85 -12.64 0.27
CA PHE A 228 -11.06 -13.87 0.36
C PHE A 228 -11.26 -14.71 -0.90
N VAL A 229 -10.18 -14.95 -1.64
CA VAL A 229 -10.20 -15.77 -2.85
C VAL A 229 -9.46 -17.07 -2.66
N TYR A 230 -9.82 -18.10 -3.42
CA TYR A 230 -9.05 -19.35 -3.43
C TYR A 230 -7.69 -19.15 -4.12
N THR A 231 -6.62 -19.45 -3.39
CA THR A 231 -5.22 -19.26 -3.85
C THR A 231 -4.41 -20.55 -3.82
N GLY A 232 -5.05 -21.69 -3.52
CA GLY A 232 -4.39 -22.99 -3.57
C GLY A 232 -3.98 -23.34 -5.00
N THR A 233 -2.73 -23.75 -5.19
CA THR A 233 -2.25 -24.23 -6.49
C THR A 233 -2.50 -25.73 -6.63
N VAL A 234 -3.25 -26.11 -7.66
CA VAL A 234 -3.54 -27.50 -8.04
C VAL A 234 -2.65 -28.00 -9.17
N THR A 235 -1.66 -27.20 -9.57
CA THR A 235 -0.70 -27.52 -10.62
C THR A 235 0.70 -27.11 -10.18
N ALA A 236 1.67 -27.98 -10.42
CA ALA A 236 3.09 -27.65 -10.42
C ALA A 236 3.61 -27.77 -11.85
N PHE A 237 4.73 -27.11 -12.16
CA PHE A 237 5.30 -27.17 -13.51
C PHE A 237 6.78 -27.53 -13.50
N THR A 238 7.26 -28.13 -14.59
CA THR A 238 8.70 -28.18 -14.90
C THR A 238 8.98 -27.51 -16.24
N GLY A 239 10.19 -26.98 -16.41
CA GLY A 239 10.61 -26.24 -17.60
C GLY A 239 10.59 -24.72 -17.41
N ARG A 240 10.56 -24.02 -18.54
CA ARG A 240 10.51 -22.55 -18.64
C ARG A 240 9.93 -22.16 -19.99
N THR A 241 9.51 -20.92 -20.13
CA THR A 241 9.15 -20.36 -21.44
C THR A 241 10.39 -19.83 -22.16
N GLU A 242 10.26 -19.51 -23.44
CA GLU A 242 11.39 -19.04 -24.23
C GLU A 242 11.86 -17.66 -23.74
N THR A 243 13.18 -17.43 -23.80
CA THR A 243 13.78 -16.17 -23.38
C THR A 243 13.49 -15.08 -24.40
N GLY A 244 13.04 -13.91 -23.95
CA GLY A 244 12.73 -12.76 -24.79
C GLY A 244 11.33 -12.76 -25.38
N ASP A 245 10.46 -13.70 -24.99
CA ASP A 245 9.09 -13.76 -25.49
C ASP A 245 8.20 -12.66 -24.89
N PHE A 246 8.44 -12.26 -23.63
CA PHE A 246 7.59 -11.33 -22.90
C PHE A 246 6.09 -11.69 -23.06
N ALA A 247 5.26 -10.76 -23.56
CA ALA A 247 3.83 -10.98 -23.76
C ALA A 247 3.51 -12.06 -24.81
N GLN A 248 4.47 -12.40 -25.68
CA GLN A 248 4.35 -13.46 -26.68
C GLN A 248 4.62 -14.86 -26.10
N THR A 249 4.93 -14.93 -24.80
CA THR A 249 5.24 -16.17 -24.08
C THR A 249 4.19 -17.24 -24.34
N ARG A 250 4.65 -18.44 -24.72
CA ARG A 250 3.84 -19.65 -24.88
C ARG A 250 4.16 -20.68 -23.79
N MET A 251 3.17 -21.50 -23.45
CA MET A 251 3.34 -22.55 -22.43
C MET A 251 4.04 -23.82 -22.96
N ASP A 252 4.48 -23.83 -24.23
CA ASP A 252 4.98 -25.03 -24.92
C ASP A 252 6.25 -25.62 -24.26
N GLY A 253 7.06 -24.77 -23.59
CA GLY A 253 8.24 -25.17 -22.84
C GLY A 253 7.97 -25.65 -21.40
N LEU A 254 6.71 -25.70 -20.99
CA LEU A 254 6.28 -26.04 -19.64
C LEU A 254 5.48 -27.35 -19.63
N ARG A 255 5.80 -28.22 -18.66
CA ARG A 255 5.04 -29.45 -18.40
C ARG A 255 4.33 -29.33 -17.06
N SER A 256 3.01 -29.44 -17.07
CA SER A 256 2.18 -29.41 -15.87
C SER A 256 2.11 -30.79 -15.20
N CYS A 257 2.12 -30.81 -13.88
CA CYS A 257 1.72 -31.95 -13.06
C CYS A 257 0.62 -31.52 -12.08
N ARG A 258 -0.44 -32.31 -11.98
CA ARG A 258 -1.56 -32.00 -11.09
C ARG A 258 -1.19 -32.34 -9.65
N LEU A 259 -1.40 -31.37 -8.77
CA LEU A 259 -1.25 -31.52 -7.33
C LEU A 259 -2.58 -31.89 -6.68
N SER A 260 -2.51 -32.42 -5.46
CA SER A 260 -3.69 -32.55 -4.61
C SER A 260 -4.26 -31.18 -4.26
N TYR A 261 -5.57 -31.13 -4.04
CA TYR A 261 -6.26 -29.93 -3.58
C TYR A 261 -5.60 -29.39 -2.30
N GLN A 262 -5.45 -28.06 -2.25
CA GLN A 262 -4.92 -27.36 -1.09
C GLN A 262 -5.95 -26.37 -0.59
N GLU A 263 -6.27 -26.42 0.70
CA GLU A 263 -7.08 -25.38 1.32
C GLU A 263 -6.19 -24.17 1.63
N CYS A 264 -6.29 -23.15 0.77
CA CYS A 264 -5.58 -21.88 0.87
C CYS A 264 -6.49 -20.76 0.33
N ARG A 265 -6.69 -19.72 1.13
CA ARG A 265 -7.45 -18.52 0.78
C ARG A 265 -6.73 -17.29 1.31
N ASP A 266 -6.72 -16.23 0.52
CA ASP A 266 -6.03 -14.97 0.83
C ASP A 266 -6.83 -13.78 0.30
N ARG A 267 -6.71 -12.61 0.96
CA ARG A 267 -7.17 -11.32 0.42
C ARG A 267 -6.11 -10.66 -0.45
N PHE A 268 -4.84 -10.81 -0.07
CA PHE A 268 -3.68 -10.25 -0.73
C PHE A 268 -2.70 -11.36 -1.10
N PHE A 269 -2.43 -11.55 -2.40
CA PHE A 269 -1.80 -12.78 -2.88
C PHE A 269 -0.91 -12.57 -4.10
N LEU A 270 -0.09 -13.58 -4.42
CA LEU A 270 0.63 -13.66 -5.69
C LEU A 270 -0.20 -14.39 -6.75
N LEU A 271 -0.06 -13.98 -8.01
CA LEU A 271 -0.62 -14.72 -9.14
C LEU A 271 0.00 -16.12 -9.25
N SER A 272 -0.80 -17.10 -9.70
CA SER A 272 -0.28 -18.37 -10.20
C SER A 272 0.41 -18.18 -11.56
N LEU A 273 1.17 -19.17 -11.99
CA LEU A 273 1.74 -19.22 -13.33
C LEU A 273 0.66 -19.24 -14.42
N GLU A 274 -0.46 -19.92 -14.19
CA GLU A 274 -1.59 -19.91 -15.11
C GLU A 274 -2.26 -18.53 -15.19
N GLU A 275 -2.40 -17.82 -14.07
CA GLU A 275 -2.90 -16.44 -14.03
C GLU A 275 -1.92 -15.48 -14.70
N ALA A 276 -0.63 -15.60 -14.41
CA ALA A 276 0.42 -14.81 -15.08
C ALA A 276 0.41 -15.02 -16.59
N TYR A 277 0.20 -16.26 -17.06
CA TYR A 277 0.04 -16.54 -18.48
C TYR A 277 -1.26 -15.96 -19.05
N ARG A 278 -2.38 -16.05 -18.32
CA ARG A 278 -3.67 -15.48 -18.73
C ARG A 278 -3.57 -13.97 -18.92
N TYR A 279 -2.95 -13.28 -17.96
CA TYR A 279 -2.78 -11.82 -17.95
C TYR A 279 -1.40 -11.39 -18.45
N ARG A 280 -0.76 -12.19 -19.31
CA ARG A 280 0.62 -11.96 -19.76
C ARG A 280 0.83 -10.61 -20.47
N GLU A 281 -0.20 -9.92 -20.91
CA GLU A 281 -0.05 -8.57 -21.49
C GLU A 281 0.20 -7.50 -20.41
N GLU A 282 -0.23 -7.75 -19.17
CA GLU A 282 -0.18 -6.79 -18.06
C GLU A 282 1.09 -6.93 -17.19
N ILE A 283 1.76 -8.09 -17.20
CA ILE A 283 2.82 -8.42 -16.21
C ILE A 283 4.24 -7.95 -16.54
N TRP A 284 4.54 -7.56 -17.79
CA TRP A 284 5.93 -7.34 -18.24
C TRP A 284 6.47 -5.93 -18.06
N ASN A 285 5.58 -4.96 -17.81
CA ASN A 285 5.99 -3.57 -17.66
C ASN A 285 5.60 -2.93 -16.33
N PRO A 286 5.86 -3.57 -15.17
CA PRO A 286 5.66 -2.93 -13.88
C PRO A 286 6.72 -1.85 -13.64
N GLU A 287 6.34 -0.83 -12.88
CA GLU A 287 7.20 0.17 -12.27
C GLU A 287 8.15 -0.49 -11.26
N GLY A 288 9.28 0.16 -10.97
CA GLY A 288 10.25 -0.33 -9.98
C GLY A 288 11.09 -1.55 -10.40
N LYS A 289 11.04 -1.95 -11.68
CA LYS A 289 11.92 -2.99 -12.25
C LYS A 289 13.37 -2.53 -12.42
N GLY A 290 14.30 -3.49 -12.50
CA GLY A 290 15.71 -3.23 -12.85
C GLY A 290 16.64 -2.93 -11.68
N SER A 291 16.17 -3.10 -10.43
CA SER A 291 17.08 -3.14 -9.28
C SER A 291 17.55 -4.56 -9.01
N SER A 292 18.64 -4.71 -8.25
CA SER A 292 19.13 -6.01 -7.78
C SER A 292 18.14 -6.78 -6.88
N TYR A 293 17.03 -6.16 -6.49
CA TYR A 293 15.99 -6.69 -5.60
C TYR A 293 14.61 -6.81 -6.27
N SER A 294 14.53 -6.50 -7.57
CA SER A 294 13.30 -6.47 -8.36
C SER A 294 13.58 -6.83 -9.83
N ARG A 295 14.43 -7.84 -10.05
CA ARG A 295 14.75 -8.38 -11.39
C ARG A 295 13.60 -9.18 -11.99
N GLY A 296 12.68 -9.60 -11.12
CA GLY A 296 11.46 -10.31 -11.44
C GLY A 296 10.56 -10.31 -10.21
N PHE A 297 9.47 -11.05 -10.26
CA PHE A 297 8.63 -11.27 -9.08
C PHE A 297 8.14 -12.71 -8.97
N TRP A 298 7.92 -13.12 -7.72
CA TRP A 298 7.45 -14.45 -7.38
C TRP A 298 6.03 -14.71 -7.88
N LEU A 299 5.80 -15.93 -8.34
CA LEU A 299 4.48 -16.53 -8.52
C LEU A 299 4.23 -17.51 -7.37
N ARG A 300 2.99 -17.96 -7.21
CA ARG A 300 2.63 -18.98 -6.18
C ARG A 300 2.68 -20.42 -6.67
N THR A 301 3.18 -20.66 -7.89
CA THR A 301 3.15 -21.97 -8.54
C THR A 301 4.48 -22.71 -8.39
N PRO A 302 4.53 -23.84 -7.65
CA PRO A 302 5.79 -24.52 -7.37
C PRO A 302 6.41 -25.17 -8.61
N ALA A 303 7.74 -25.28 -8.61
CA ALA A 303 8.42 -26.21 -9.50
C ALA A 303 8.07 -27.66 -9.11
N TYR A 304 7.83 -28.50 -10.12
CA TYR A 304 7.55 -29.91 -9.93
C TYR A 304 8.85 -30.67 -9.68
N GLU A 305 8.94 -31.27 -8.49
CA GLU A 305 10.02 -32.16 -8.07
C GLU A 305 9.42 -33.41 -7.43
N THR A 306 10.14 -34.53 -7.50
CA THR A 306 9.69 -35.81 -6.94
C THR A 306 10.73 -36.42 -6.00
N ASP A 307 10.25 -37.15 -5.00
CA ASP A 307 11.10 -38.04 -4.19
C ASP A 307 11.57 -39.27 -5.00
N GLU A 308 12.34 -40.15 -4.35
CA GLU A 308 12.84 -41.41 -4.94
C GLU A 308 11.72 -42.37 -5.38
N TYR A 309 10.49 -42.17 -4.90
CA TYR A 309 9.31 -42.97 -5.20
C TYR A 309 8.40 -42.33 -6.27
N GLY A 310 8.78 -41.16 -6.80
CA GLY A 310 8.01 -40.42 -7.80
C GLY A 310 6.86 -39.58 -7.22
N ASN A 311 6.77 -39.42 -5.89
CA ASN A 311 5.76 -38.56 -5.27
C ASN A 311 6.22 -37.11 -5.31
N PHE A 312 5.28 -36.18 -5.56
CA PHE A 312 5.57 -34.75 -5.50
C PHE A 312 6.11 -34.35 -4.12
N VAL A 313 7.17 -33.54 -4.12
CA VAL A 313 7.74 -32.91 -2.93
C VAL A 313 7.94 -31.43 -3.16
N TYR A 314 7.80 -30.64 -2.08
CA TYR A 314 8.14 -29.23 -2.12
C TYR A 314 9.66 -29.06 -2.11
N GLY A 315 10.19 -28.59 -3.23
CA GLY A 315 11.61 -28.37 -3.47
C GLY A 315 12.06 -26.94 -3.19
N ASN A 316 13.27 -26.60 -3.64
CA ASN A 316 13.87 -25.28 -3.46
C ASN A 316 13.62 -24.34 -4.66
N ARG A 317 12.72 -24.68 -5.57
CA ARG A 317 12.45 -23.89 -6.77
C ARG A 317 11.00 -23.45 -6.90
N GLU A 318 10.79 -22.16 -7.10
CA GLU A 318 9.48 -21.53 -7.28
C GLU A 318 9.46 -20.80 -8.63
N TYR A 319 8.28 -20.66 -9.25
CA TYR A 319 8.21 -19.90 -10.50
C TYR A 319 8.25 -18.39 -10.28
N VAL A 320 8.86 -17.70 -11.25
CA VAL A 320 8.96 -16.25 -11.31
C VAL A 320 8.62 -15.74 -12.70
N VAL A 321 8.15 -14.51 -12.74
CA VAL A 321 8.21 -13.68 -13.94
C VAL A 321 9.59 -13.04 -13.96
N ASP A 322 10.46 -13.48 -14.88
CA ASP A 322 11.78 -12.88 -15.07
C ASP A 322 11.67 -11.68 -16.01
N LEU A 323 11.72 -10.48 -15.45
CA LEU A 323 11.56 -9.22 -16.20
C LEU A 323 12.83 -8.84 -16.97
N GLU A 324 14.00 -9.36 -16.58
CA GLU A 324 15.27 -9.12 -17.29
C GLU A 324 15.33 -9.94 -18.58
N ASN A 325 14.94 -11.21 -18.48
CA ASN A 325 15.01 -12.16 -19.59
C ASN A 325 13.69 -12.30 -20.35
N GLY A 326 12.61 -11.69 -19.87
CA GLY A 326 11.30 -11.74 -20.53
C GLY A 326 10.73 -13.14 -20.65
N CYS A 327 10.84 -13.96 -19.59
CA CYS A 327 10.35 -15.34 -19.58
C CYS A 327 9.78 -15.77 -18.22
N LEU A 328 8.93 -16.79 -18.22
CA LEU A 328 8.52 -17.51 -17.00
C LEU A 328 9.50 -18.65 -16.74
N ARG A 329 10.12 -18.66 -15.57
CA ARG A 329 11.11 -19.69 -15.22
C ARG A 329 11.09 -20.00 -13.73
N GLN A 330 11.82 -21.04 -13.37
CA GLN A 330 12.10 -21.37 -11.98
C GLN A 330 13.24 -20.49 -11.43
N ALA A 331 13.16 -20.13 -10.16
CA ALA A 331 14.23 -19.52 -9.39
C ALA A 331 14.36 -20.22 -8.03
N ASP A 332 15.56 -20.16 -7.44
CA ASP A 332 15.79 -20.70 -6.10
C ASP A 332 15.00 -19.88 -5.07
N VAL A 333 14.26 -20.51 -4.16
CA VAL A 333 13.40 -19.84 -3.17
C VAL A 333 14.15 -18.88 -2.24
N SER A 334 15.48 -18.97 -2.19
CA SER A 334 16.38 -18.05 -1.47
C SER A 334 16.84 -16.83 -2.30
N ASP A 335 16.49 -16.75 -3.60
CA ASP A 335 16.91 -15.66 -4.49
C ASP A 335 16.31 -14.32 -4.06
N SER A 336 17.10 -13.55 -3.32
CA SER A 336 16.74 -12.20 -2.88
C SER A 336 16.68 -11.17 -4.01
N GLY A 337 16.97 -11.54 -5.26
CA GLY A 337 16.83 -10.64 -6.41
C GLY A 337 15.43 -10.58 -7.00
N ILE A 338 14.51 -11.39 -6.47
CA ILE A 338 13.12 -11.48 -6.92
C ILE A 338 12.22 -10.76 -5.92
N GLY A 339 11.43 -9.82 -6.43
CA GLY A 339 10.47 -9.04 -5.66
C GLY A 339 9.08 -9.66 -5.61
N ILE A 340 8.09 -8.83 -5.30
CA ILE A 340 6.70 -9.21 -5.07
C ILE A 340 5.81 -8.32 -5.94
N CYS A 341 4.90 -8.93 -6.69
CA CYS A 341 3.86 -8.22 -7.45
C CYS A 341 2.50 -8.76 -6.98
N PRO A 342 1.93 -8.17 -5.91
CA PRO A 342 0.74 -8.72 -5.30
C PRO A 342 -0.53 -8.31 -6.04
N ALA A 343 -1.59 -9.07 -5.81
CA ALA A 343 -2.92 -8.84 -6.33
C ALA A 343 -3.96 -9.02 -5.21
N PHE A 344 -5.14 -8.44 -5.42
CA PHE A 344 -6.33 -8.63 -4.57
C PHE A 344 -7.60 -8.56 -5.41
N CYS A 345 -8.73 -8.96 -4.82
CA CYS A 345 -10.03 -8.90 -5.49
C CYS A 345 -11.00 -8.01 -4.73
N LEU A 346 -11.76 -7.18 -5.46
CA LEU A 346 -12.87 -6.42 -4.89
C LEU A 346 -14.21 -6.98 -5.39
N PRO A 347 -15.28 -6.89 -4.58
CA PRO A 347 -16.62 -7.30 -4.99
C PRO A 347 -17.08 -6.54 -6.25
N GLN A 348 -17.78 -7.24 -7.14
CA GLN A 348 -18.38 -6.67 -8.36
C GLN A 348 -19.92 -6.71 -8.26
N ALA A 349 -20.58 -5.66 -8.76
CA ALA A 349 -22.04 -5.50 -8.73
C ALA A 349 -22.80 -6.39 -9.75
#